data_AF-A0A260YZ04-F1
#
_entry.id   AF-A0A260YZ04-F1
#
_cell.length_a   1.000
_cell.length_b   1.000
_cell.length_c   1.000
_cell.angle_alpha   90.00
_cell.angle_beta   90.00
_cell.angle_gamma   90.00
#
_symmetry.space_group_name_H-M   'P 1'
#
loop_
_entity.id
_entity.type
_entity.pdbx_description
1 polymer ?
#
loop_
_entity_poly.entity_id
_entity_poly.type
_entity_poly.pdbx_seq_one_letter_code
_entity_poly.pdbx_strand_id
1 'polypeptide(L)'
;MDIERLELEIFGFEQVMDLLSYINPKRLNRLFLRIPASDAQEDIGNILALDRWREYENLEFVLESHTVSAKELMFIKKILITSRIFKSISIYFALDKEKVREIFGEIIGQGISDHECWYLRIPNSKNQALCTRMYNNSLVVKRKPVKDILGFLLATDEPSMPFEDYNDWSITLDNKTIIELLLDHLGFIEIQTLRKVCSNIRTCIDHFKPNPNLTKLGIDIRNIGEINIKMGFMDGSYRETPYATSVQEEPFSALCWDNSGCLI
;
A
#
# COMPACT_ATOMS: atom_id res chain seq x y z
N MET A 1 5.54 24.25 -15.51
CA MET A 1 5.56 25.44 -14.65
C MET A 1 6.05 25.03 -13.26
N ASP A 2 6.91 25.84 -12.65
CA ASP A 2 7.37 25.62 -11.28
C ASP A 2 6.44 26.36 -10.31
N ILE A 3 5.42 25.65 -9.83
CA ILE A 3 4.40 26.18 -8.92
C ILE A 3 4.50 25.40 -7.61
N GLU A 4 4.62 26.09 -6.48
CA GLU A 4 4.69 25.46 -5.16
C GLU A 4 3.31 25.23 -4.54
N ARG A 5 2.35 26.11 -4.85
CA ARG A 5 1.00 26.09 -4.31
C ARG A 5 0.01 26.36 -5.43
N LEU A 6 -0.95 25.46 -5.59
CA LEU A 6 -2.01 25.59 -6.57
C LEU A 6 -3.36 25.55 -5.86
N GLU A 7 -4.21 26.51 -6.18
CA GLU A 7 -5.58 26.60 -5.68
C GLU A 7 -6.51 26.67 -6.89
N LEU A 8 -7.45 25.73 -6.97
CA LEU A 8 -8.37 25.60 -8.08
C LEU A 8 -9.80 25.46 -7.56
N GLU A 9 -10.71 26.22 -8.17
CA GLU A 9 -12.14 25.95 -8.14
C GLU A 9 -12.51 25.24 -9.44
N ILE A 10 -13.01 24.01 -9.35
CA ILE A 10 -13.19 23.10 -10.49
C ILE A 10 -14.61 22.58 -10.55
N PHE A 11 -15.14 22.32 -11.74
CA PHE A 11 -16.46 21.70 -11.91
C PHE A 11 -16.38 20.18 -12.15
N GLY A 12 -15.17 19.67 -12.39
CA GLY A 12 -14.89 18.24 -12.46
C GLY A 12 -13.39 17.94 -12.44
N PHE A 13 -13.04 16.74 -11.98
CA PHE A 13 -11.66 16.36 -11.72
C PHE A 13 -10.80 16.24 -12.99
N GLU A 14 -11.42 15.96 -14.14
CA GLU A 14 -10.72 15.95 -15.44
C GLU A 14 -10.01 17.28 -15.73
N GLN A 15 -10.58 18.40 -15.27
CA GLN A 15 -9.97 19.72 -15.41
C GLN A 15 -8.70 19.86 -14.56
N VAL A 16 -8.69 19.27 -13.37
CA VAL A 16 -7.49 19.23 -12.51
C VAL A 16 -6.40 18.44 -13.21
N MET A 17 -6.76 17.28 -13.77
CA MET A 17 -5.77 16.41 -14.41
C MET A 17 -5.18 17.05 -15.65
N ASP A 18 -5.96 17.74 -16.47
CA ASP A 18 -5.39 18.51 -17.58
C ASP A 18 -4.40 19.58 -17.08
N LEU A 19 -4.79 20.36 -16.06
CA LEU A 19 -3.94 21.42 -15.50
C LEU A 19 -2.65 20.89 -14.84
N LEU A 20 -2.74 19.78 -14.11
CA LEU A 20 -1.59 19.13 -13.48
C LEU A 20 -0.57 18.63 -14.51
N SER A 21 -0.94 18.46 -15.78
CA SER A 21 0.02 18.09 -16.85
C SER A 21 1.06 19.14 -17.16
N TYR A 22 0.75 20.39 -16.84
CA TYR A 22 1.65 21.51 -17.08
C TYR A 22 2.48 21.86 -15.83
N ILE A 23 2.25 21.18 -14.70
CA ILE A 23 2.89 21.48 -13.41
C ILE A 23 4.00 20.48 -13.12
N ASN A 24 5.12 20.99 -12.60
CA ASN A 24 6.23 20.16 -12.16
C ASN A 24 5.86 19.42 -10.85
N PRO A 25 5.75 18.08 -10.86
CA PRO A 25 5.31 17.31 -9.69
C PRO A 25 6.25 17.42 -8.49
N LYS A 26 7.54 17.67 -8.73
CA LYS A 26 8.57 17.79 -7.68
C LYS A 26 8.56 19.15 -6.98
N ARG A 27 7.85 20.13 -7.54
CA ARG A 27 7.78 21.50 -7.01
C ARG A 27 6.46 21.77 -6.28
N LEU A 28 5.39 21.08 -6.67
CA LEU A 28 4.08 21.29 -6.08
C LEU A 28 4.02 20.68 -4.67
N ASN A 29 4.03 21.56 -3.67
CA ASN A 29 3.99 21.16 -2.26
C ASN A 29 2.55 21.16 -1.72
N ARG A 30 1.66 21.98 -2.29
CA ARG A 30 0.28 22.09 -1.81
C ARG A 30 -0.70 22.25 -2.97
N LEU A 31 -1.75 21.45 -2.94
CA LEU A 31 -2.87 21.51 -3.87
C LEU A 31 -4.16 21.72 -3.07
N PHE A 32 -4.86 22.81 -3.36
CA PHE A 32 -6.17 23.13 -2.82
C PHE A 32 -7.20 23.00 -3.93
N LEU A 33 -8.19 22.13 -3.72
CA LEU A 33 -9.30 21.93 -4.63
C LEU A 33 -10.61 22.31 -3.96
N ARG A 34 -11.33 23.19 -4.62
CA ARG A 34 -12.69 23.59 -4.25
C ARG A 34 -13.67 22.97 -5.22
N ILE A 35 -14.50 22.06 -4.71
CA ILE A 35 -15.57 21.44 -5.49
C ILE A 35 -16.87 22.19 -5.15
N PRO A 36 -17.47 22.93 -6.09
CA PRO A 36 -18.74 23.60 -5.87
C PRO A 36 -19.82 22.56 -5.59
N ALA A 37 -20.81 22.94 -4.78
CA ALA A 37 -21.95 22.08 -4.46
C ALA A 37 -22.83 21.87 -5.71
N SER A 38 -22.44 20.96 -6.58
CA SER A 38 -23.26 20.47 -7.69
C SER A 38 -23.88 19.11 -7.31
N ASP A 39 -25.02 18.78 -7.91
CA ASP A 39 -25.74 17.52 -7.67
C ASP A 39 -24.95 16.26 -8.08
N ALA A 40 -23.84 16.43 -8.80
CA ALA A 40 -22.86 15.38 -9.09
C ALA A 40 -21.69 15.48 -8.10
N GLN A 41 -21.80 14.78 -6.97
CA GLN A 41 -20.70 14.64 -6.01
C GLN A 41 -19.66 13.67 -6.59
N GLU A 42 -18.44 14.15 -6.85
CA GLU A 42 -17.33 13.28 -7.20
C GLU A 42 -16.87 12.48 -5.97
N ASP A 43 -16.68 11.16 -6.15
CA ASP A 43 -16.18 10.27 -5.08
C ASP A 43 -14.71 10.61 -4.79
N ILE A 44 -14.43 11.13 -3.60
CA ILE A 44 -13.08 11.51 -3.14
C ILE A 44 -12.12 10.31 -3.25
N GLY A 45 -12.62 9.10 -3.07
CA GLY A 45 -11.86 7.88 -3.22
C GLY A 45 -11.33 7.68 -4.64
N ASN A 46 -12.14 7.95 -5.66
CA ASN A 46 -11.70 7.87 -7.05
C ASN A 46 -10.60 8.89 -7.35
N ILE A 47 -10.75 10.11 -6.83
CA ILE A 47 -9.75 11.17 -6.97
C ILE A 47 -8.41 10.73 -6.39
N LEU A 48 -8.41 10.24 -5.13
CA LEU A 48 -7.18 9.88 -4.44
C LEU A 48 -6.55 8.56 -4.96
N ALA A 49 -7.31 7.74 -5.69
CA ALA A 49 -6.83 6.49 -6.29
C ALA A 49 -6.01 6.65 -7.58
N LEU A 50 -5.97 7.86 -8.16
CA LEU A 50 -5.37 8.07 -9.48
C LEU A 50 -3.85 7.83 -9.48
N ASP A 51 -3.37 7.08 -10.47
CA ASP A 51 -1.97 6.68 -10.56
C ASP A 51 -1.01 7.86 -10.74
N ARG A 52 -1.49 8.98 -11.28
CA ARG A 52 -0.69 10.18 -11.51
C ARG A 52 -0.08 10.76 -10.25
N TRP A 53 -0.71 10.56 -9.10
CA TRP A 53 -0.18 11.01 -7.82
C TRP A 53 1.22 10.43 -7.53
N ARG A 54 1.59 9.29 -8.13
CA ARG A 54 2.91 8.64 -7.95
C ARG A 54 4.09 9.53 -8.35
N GLU A 55 3.88 10.54 -9.18
CA GLU A 55 4.92 11.49 -9.58
C GLU A 55 5.21 12.56 -8.53
N TYR A 56 4.30 12.72 -7.56
CA TYR A 56 4.38 13.71 -6.50
C TYR A 56 4.99 13.10 -5.24
N GLU A 57 5.65 13.94 -4.46
CA GLU A 57 6.21 13.55 -3.17
C GLU A 57 5.87 14.60 -2.11
N ASN A 58 5.48 14.16 -0.93
CA ASN A 58 5.17 15.02 0.21
C ASN A 58 4.06 16.07 -0.04
N LEU A 59 3.09 15.76 -0.91
CA LEU A 59 2.01 16.66 -1.29
C LEU A 59 1.06 16.91 -0.11
N GLU A 60 0.76 18.18 0.15
CA GLU A 60 -0.32 18.62 1.02
C GLU A 60 -1.59 18.80 0.19
N PHE A 61 -2.52 17.86 0.32
CA PHE A 61 -3.77 17.87 -0.44
C PHE A 61 -4.89 18.44 0.42
N VAL A 62 -5.58 19.46 -0.07
CA VAL A 62 -6.66 20.14 0.62
C VAL A 62 -7.90 20.12 -0.26
N LEU A 63 -9.01 19.65 0.29
CA LEU A 63 -10.28 19.55 -0.39
C LEU A 63 -11.35 20.33 0.37
N GLU A 64 -12.06 21.21 -0.30
CA GLU A 64 -13.31 21.78 0.19
C GLU A 64 -14.48 20.96 -0.36
N SER A 65 -15.18 20.27 0.52
CA SER A 65 -16.35 19.45 0.21
C SER A 65 -17.52 19.81 1.14
N HIS A 66 -18.75 19.65 0.68
CA HIS A 66 -19.93 19.90 1.49
C HIS A 66 -20.21 18.74 2.47
N THR A 67 -19.93 17.50 2.08
CA THR A 67 -20.06 16.30 2.92
C THR A 67 -18.92 15.32 2.66
N VAL A 68 -18.66 14.44 3.64
CA VAL A 68 -17.74 13.30 3.49
C VAL A 68 -18.40 12.07 4.11
N SER A 69 -18.44 10.99 3.35
CA SER A 69 -18.97 9.70 3.78
C SER A 69 -17.95 8.91 4.61
N ALA A 70 -18.44 7.94 5.39
CA ALA A 70 -17.57 7.04 6.16
C ALA A 70 -16.61 6.23 5.26
N LYS A 71 -17.08 5.83 4.07
CA LYS A 71 -16.30 5.14 3.04
C LYS A 71 -15.09 5.97 2.60
N GLU A 72 -15.30 7.26 2.35
CA GLU A 72 -14.22 8.18 1.93
C GLU A 72 -13.21 8.40 3.06
N LEU A 73 -13.67 8.56 4.30
CA LEU A 73 -12.79 8.68 5.47
C LEU A 73 -11.91 7.44 5.67
N MET A 74 -12.47 6.24 5.53
CA MET A 74 -11.71 4.99 5.57
C MET A 74 -10.69 4.90 4.42
N PHE A 75 -11.06 5.38 3.24
CA PHE A 75 -10.16 5.42 2.09
C PHE A 75 -8.98 6.38 2.32
N ILE A 76 -9.24 7.57 2.85
CA ILE A 76 -8.20 8.55 3.23
C ILE A 76 -7.24 7.97 4.26
N LYS A 77 -7.79 7.32 5.30
CA LYS A 77 -7.02 6.62 6.33
C LYS A 77 -6.11 5.56 5.68
N LYS A 78 -6.65 4.73 4.80
CA LYS A 78 -5.90 3.69 4.06
C LYS A 78 -4.79 4.29 3.19
N ILE A 79 -5.06 5.35 2.44
CA ILE A 79 -4.06 6.01 1.58
C ILE A 79 -2.92 6.60 2.41
N LEU A 80 -3.21 7.31 3.49
CA LEU A 80 -2.17 7.91 4.32
C LEU A 80 -1.36 6.89 5.13
N ILE A 81 -1.87 5.67 5.29
CA ILE A 81 -1.10 4.56 5.85
C ILE A 81 -0.19 3.94 4.78
N THR A 82 -0.71 3.72 3.57
CA THR A 82 -0.05 2.93 2.52
C THR A 82 0.84 3.73 1.58
N SER A 83 0.49 4.98 1.26
CA SER A 83 1.15 5.80 0.23
C SER A 83 2.11 6.83 0.82
N ARG A 84 3.29 7.03 0.23
CA ARG A 84 4.23 8.11 0.60
C ARG A 84 4.04 9.42 -0.16
N ILE A 85 3.06 9.45 -1.06
CA ILE A 85 2.79 10.63 -1.89
C ILE A 85 2.29 11.79 -1.02
N PHE A 86 1.29 11.53 -0.18
CA PHE A 86 0.64 12.57 0.60
C PHE A 86 1.31 12.73 1.96
N LYS A 87 1.73 13.95 2.26
CA LYS A 87 2.19 14.36 3.59
C LYS A 87 1.02 14.58 4.53
N SER A 88 -0.03 15.22 4.01
CA SER A 88 -1.28 15.47 4.72
C SER A 88 -2.45 15.59 3.76
N ILE A 89 -3.62 15.14 4.20
CA ILE A 89 -4.90 15.38 3.54
C ILE A 89 -5.77 16.18 4.50
N SER A 90 -6.28 17.31 4.04
CA SER A 90 -7.20 18.18 4.81
C SER A 90 -8.50 18.28 4.07
N ILE A 91 -9.61 18.14 4.77
CA ILE A 91 -10.95 18.29 4.19
C ILE A 91 -11.70 19.34 4.99
N TYR A 92 -12.20 20.38 4.32
CA TYR A 92 -13.14 21.35 4.86
C TYR A 92 -14.56 20.88 4.55
N PHE A 93 -15.41 20.75 5.56
CA PHE A 93 -16.78 20.26 5.43
C PHE A 93 -17.60 20.48 6.72
N ALA A 94 -18.92 20.33 6.60
CA ALA A 94 -19.82 20.25 7.75
C ALA A 94 -19.81 18.81 8.28
N LEU A 95 -19.20 18.59 9.45
CA LEU A 95 -19.02 17.26 10.04
C LEU A 95 -20.04 16.91 11.11
N ASP A 96 -20.43 15.64 11.10
CA ASP A 96 -20.95 14.96 12.29
C ASP A 96 -19.75 14.32 13.04
N LYS A 97 -19.47 14.85 14.24
CA LYS A 97 -18.37 14.39 15.09
C LYS A 97 -18.47 12.91 15.46
N GLU A 98 -19.69 12.37 15.58
CA GLU A 98 -19.89 10.99 16.01
C GLU A 98 -19.40 9.99 14.96
N LYS A 99 -19.60 10.29 13.67
CA LYS A 99 -19.11 9.45 12.55
C LYS A 99 -17.59 9.40 12.48
N VAL A 100 -16.92 10.51 12.80
CA VAL A 100 -15.44 10.54 12.85
C VAL A 100 -14.93 9.67 13.97
N ARG A 101 -15.59 9.73 15.14
CA ARG A 101 -15.26 8.86 16.30
C ARG A 101 -15.43 7.38 15.97
N GLU A 102 -16.49 7.00 15.26
CA GLU A 102 -16.71 5.60 14.83
C GLU A 102 -15.56 5.07 13.94
N ILE A 103 -15.00 5.91 13.06
CA ILE A 103 -14.02 5.49 12.05
C ILE A 103 -12.56 5.55 12.55
N PHE A 104 -12.26 6.54 13.38
CA PHE A 104 -10.91 6.78 13.90
C PHE A 104 -10.71 6.26 15.33
N GLY A 105 -11.78 5.79 15.99
CA GLY A 105 -11.74 5.20 17.32
C GLY A 105 -11.84 6.24 18.45
N GLU A 106 -11.56 5.79 19.67
CA GLU A 106 -11.55 6.65 20.86
C GLU A 106 -10.40 7.67 20.81
N ILE A 107 -10.61 8.81 21.48
CA ILE A 107 -9.68 9.94 21.49
C ILE A 107 -8.44 9.56 22.31
N ILE A 108 -7.29 9.44 21.66
CA ILE A 108 -6.01 9.06 22.31
C ILE A 108 -5.30 10.30 22.90
N GLY A 109 -5.83 11.52 22.70
CA GLY A 109 -5.39 12.69 23.45
C GLY A 109 -6.13 13.97 23.09
N GLN A 110 -6.42 14.79 24.09
CA GLN A 110 -6.90 16.16 23.92
C GLN A 110 -5.68 17.10 23.80
N GLY A 111 -5.59 17.85 22.71
CA GLY A 111 -4.54 18.86 22.56
C GLY A 111 -4.76 20.03 23.54
N ILE A 112 -3.69 20.79 23.82
CA ILE A 112 -3.71 22.01 24.67
C ILE A 112 -4.62 23.11 24.09
N SER A 113 -4.95 23.02 22.80
CA SER A 113 -5.93 23.84 22.09
C SER A 113 -7.13 22.96 21.77
N ASP A 114 -8.35 23.36 22.16
CA ASP A 114 -9.69 22.71 22.03
C ASP A 114 -9.97 21.88 20.76
N HIS A 115 -9.14 20.87 20.49
CA HIS A 115 -9.12 20.10 19.27
C HIS A 115 -8.97 18.63 19.65
N GLU A 116 -9.91 17.83 19.16
CA GLU A 116 -9.89 16.38 19.30
C GLU A 116 -8.80 15.83 18.37
N CYS A 117 -7.85 15.08 18.93
CA CYS A 117 -6.73 14.51 18.19
C CYS A 117 -6.73 12.98 18.36
N TRP A 118 -6.57 12.27 17.24
CA TRP A 118 -6.35 10.83 17.21
C TRP A 118 -4.95 10.52 16.71
N TYR A 119 -4.29 9.57 17.37
CA TYR A 119 -2.96 9.13 17.00
C TYR A 119 -3.00 7.65 16.66
N LEU A 120 -2.69 7.31 15.41
CA LEU A 120 -2.63 5.92 14.95
C LEU A 120 -1.20 5.60 14.53
N ARG A 121 -0.60 4.54 15.08
CA ARG A 121 0.72 4.09 14.63
C ARG A 121 0.62 3.55 13.21
N ILE A 122 1.55 3.93 12.33
CA ILE A 122 1.58 3.39 10.97
C ILE A 122 2.23 1.99 11.05
N PRO A 123 1.58 0.92 10.53
CA PRO A 123 2.15 -0.41 10.47
C PRO A 123 3.54 -0.39 9.83
N ASN A 124 4.48 -1.16 10.36
CA ASN A 124 5.87 -1.25 9.88
C ASN A 124 6.69 0.05 9.93
N SER A 125 6.18 1.13 10.55
CA SER A 125 6.94 2.36 10.78
C SER A 125 7.30 2.51 12.25
N LYS A 126 8.61 2.51 12.54
CA LYS A 126 9.10 2.72 13.92
C LYS A 126 9.00 4.19 14.36
N ASN A 127 9.02 5.12 13.40
CA ASN A 127 9.22 6.55 13.66
C ASN A 127 8.07 7.45 13.21
N GLN A 128 7.02 6.93 12.59
CA GLN A 128 5.88 7.74 12.13
C GLN A 128 4.54 7.23 12.64
N ALA A 129 3.65 8.17 12.91
CA ALA A 129 2.26 7.95 13.24
C ALA A 129 1.37 8.89 12.43
N LEU A 130 0.14 8.47 12.22
CA LEU A 130 -0.93 9.28 11.68
C LEU A 130 -1.54 10.11 12.81
N CYS A 131 -1.63 11.41 12.60
CA CYS A 131 -2.30 12.36 13.47
C CYS A 131 -3.53 12.86 12.73
N THR A 132 -4.70 12.46 13.21
CA THR A 132 -5.99 13.03 12.78
C THR A 132 -6.34 14.13 13.76
N ARG A 133 -6.73 15.30 13.24
CA ARG A 133 -7.19 16.43 14.03
C ARG A 133 -8.50 16.92 13.47
N MET A 134 -9.49 17.03 14.34
CA MET A 134 -10.79 17.56 13.98
C MET A 134 -10.95 18.97 14.54
N TYR A 135 -11.36 19.87 13.66
CA TYR A 135 -11.81 21.22 13.94
C TYR A 135 -13.31 21.28 13.70
N ASN A 136 -13.96 22.37 14.12
CA ASN A 136 -15.41 22.54 13.94
C ASN A 136 -15.88 22.42 12.47
N ASN A 137 -15.01 22.67 11.50
CA ASN A 137 -15.34 22.70 10.07
C ASN A 137 -14.32 21.97 9.18
N SER A 138 -13.38 21.22 9.78
CA SER A 138 -12.37 20.53 8.99
C SER A 138 -11.76 19.34 9.69
N LEU A 139 -11.35 18.36 8.89
CA LEU A 139 -10.57 17.20 9.30
C LEU A 139 -9.19 17.28 8.66
N VAL A 140 -8.14 17.20 9.47
CA VAL A 140 -6.77 17.17 8.99
C VAL A 140 -6.13 15.86 9.40
N VAL A 141 -5.70 15.07 8.42
CA VAL A 141 -4.97 13.82 8.65
C VAL A 141 -3.55 13.99 8.12
N LYS A 142 -2.56 13.83 8.98
CA LYS A 142 -1.15 14.04 8.62
C LYS A 142 -0.21 13.07 9.29
N ARG A 143 0.94 12.84 8.68
CA ARG A 143 2.02 12.07 9.31
C ARG A 143 2.81 12.93 10.27
N LYS A 144 3.11 12.38 11.44
CA LYS A 144 3.99 12.99 12.44
C LYS A 144 5.05 12.00 12.92
N PRO A 145 6.26 12.46 13.24
CA PRO A 145 7.23 11.67 13.98
C PRO A 145 6.64 11.20 15.32
N VAL A 146 6.87 9.93 15.68
CA VAL A 146 6.40 9.35 16.96
C VAL A 146 6.96 10.11 18.17
N LYS A 147 8.19 10.61 18.07
CA LYS A 147 8.82 11.45 19.11
C LYS A 147 8.02 12.72 19.43
N ASP A 148 7.30 13.28 18.45
CA ASP A 148 6.53 14.52 18.61
C ASP A 148 5.16 14.26 19.27
N ILE A 149 4.82 12.99 19.49
CA ILE A 149 3.53 12.54 20.06
C ILE A 149 3.71 11.60 21.26
N LEU A 150 4.95 11.32 21.68
CA LEU A 150 5.26 10.35 22.73
C LEU A 150 4.54 10.68 24.05
N GLY A 151 4.45 11.97 24.39
CA GLY A 151 3.73 12.42 25.58
C GLY A 151 2.21 12.19 25.55
N PHE A 152 1.61 11.99 24.36
CA PHE A 152 0.19 11.67 24.21
C PHE A 152 -0.05 10.16 24.15
N LEU A 153 0.85 9.40 23.52
CA LEU A 153 0.75 7.93 23.42
C LEU A 153 1.00 7.20 24.75
N LEU A 154 1.74 7.81 25.68
CA LEU A 154 2.06 7.24 27.00
C LEU A 154 0.93 7.43 28.04
N ALA A 155 -0.14 8.14 27.70
CA ALA A 155 -1.27 8.38 28.60
C ALA A 155 -2.34 7.26 28.55
N THR A 156 -2.19 6.28 27.66
CA THR A 156 -3.07 5.11 27.57
C THR A 156 -2.44 3.93 28.32
N ASP A 157 -2.71 3.81 29.62
CA ASP A 157 -2.50 2.59 30.41
C ASP A 157 -3.59 1.54 30.08
N GLU A 158 -3.77 1.22 28.80
CA GLU A 158 -4.62 0.11 28.37
C GLU A 158 -3.78 -0.96 27.64
N PRO A 159 -4.10 -2.25 27.86
CA PRO A 159 -3.35 -3.35 27.29
C PRO A 159 -3.46 -3.27 25.78
N SER A 160 -2.34 -2.99 25.12
CA SER A 160 -2.10 -3.19 23.68
C SER A 160 -3.39 -3.46 22.91
N MET A 161 -4.17 -2.39 22.68
CA MET A 161 -5.41 -2.49 21.92
C MET A 161 -5.05 -3.24 20.63
N PRO A 162 -5.61 -4.43 20.37
CA PRO A 162 -5.23 -5.18 19.19
C PRO A 162 -5.60 -4.29 18.03
N PHE A 163 -4.60 -3.91 17.24
CA PHE A 163 -4.83 -3.31 15.95
C PHE A 163 -5.69 -4.31 15.19
N GLU A 164 -7.00 -4.07 15.11
CA GLU A 164 -7.82 -4.67 14.07
C GLU A 164 -7.30 -4.09 12.75
N ASP A 165 -6.41 -4.87 12.19
CA ASP A 165 -5.72 -4.67 10.94
C ASP A 165 -6.77 -4.70 9.82
N TYR A 166 -7.39 -3.54 9.56
CA TYR A 166 -8.44 -3.41 8.54
C TYR A 166 -7.90 -3.42 7.09
N ASN A 167 -6.77 -4.10 6.89
CA ASN A 167 -6.29 -4.58 5.60
C ASN A 167 -5.62 -5.96 5.74
N ASP A 168 -6.10 -6.79 6.67
CA ASP A 168 -5.46 -8.07 6.88
C ASP A 168 -5.91 -9.09 5.84
N TRP A 169 -5.20 -9.07 4.72
CA TRP A 169 -5.10 -10.25 3.88
C TRP A 169 -4.58 -11.44 4.71
N SER A 170 -3.85 -11.24 5.84
CA SER A 170 -3.59 -12.34 6.78
C SER A 170 -4.88 -12.83 7.40
N ILE A 171 -5.79 -12.03 7.98
CA ILE A 171 -7.12 -12.53 8.44
C ILE A 171 -7.89 -13.26 7.33
N THR A 172 -7.86 -12.75 6.09
CA THR A 172 -8.59 -13.35 4.96
C THR A 172 -7.94 -14.66 4.47
N LEU A 173 -6.61 -14.77 4.49
CA LEU A 173 -5.85 -15.98 4.12
C LEU A 173 -5.59 -16.91 5.32
N ASP A 174 -5.77 -16.45 6.55
CA ASP A 174 -5.79 -17.24 7.77
C ASP A 174 -7.12 -17.97 7.92
N ASN A 175 -8.15 -17.54 7.16
CA ASN A 175 -9.34 -18.34 6.94
C ASN A 175 -8.99 -19.55 6.06
N LYS A 176 -8.69 -20.63 6.76
CA LYS A 176 -8.36 -21.95 6.21
C LYS A 176 -9.32 -22.39 5.09
N THR A 177 -10.62 -22.11 5.22
CA THR A 177 -11.65 -22.46 4.23
C THR A 177 -11.49 -21.71 2.90
N ILE A 178 -11.05 -20.45 2.95
CA ILE A 178 -10.82 -19.65 1.73
C ILE A 178 -9.60 -20.17 0.98
N ILE A 179 -8.52 -20.51 1.69
CA ILE A 179 -7.34 -21.15 1.07
C ILE A 179 -7.73 -22.48 0.44
N GLU A 180 -8.53 -23.32 1.11
CA GLU A 180 -8.97 -24.61 0.56
C GLU A 180 -9.67 -24.44 -0.80
N LEU A 181 -10.65 -23.54 -0.87
CA LEU A 181 -11.38 -23.25 -2.12
C LEU A 181 -10.47 -22.70 -3.22
N LEU A 182 -9.48 -21.88 -2.87
CA LEU A 182 -8.52 -21.36 -3.85
C LEU A 182 -7.60 -22.45 -4.37
N LEU A 183 -7.11 -23.35 -3.50
CA LEU A 183 -6.17 -24.39 -3.88
C LEU A 183 -6.74 -25.37 -4.92
N ASP A 184 -8.05 -25.59 -4.92
CA ASP A 184 -8.74 -26.39 -5.94
C ASP A 184 -8.70 -25.78 -7.35
N HIS A 185 -8.42 -24.48 -7.44
CA HIS A 185 -8.38 -23.73 -8.70
C HIS A 185 -6.96 -23.37 -9.15
N LEU A 186 -5.93 -23.70 -8.36
CA LEU A 186 -4.54 -23.32 -8.64
C LEU A 186 -3.72 -24.48 -9.21
N GLY A 187 -2.87 -24.18 -10.20
CA GLY A 187 -1.88 -25.11 -10.72
C GLY A 187 -0.66 -25.24 -9.81
N PHE A 188 0.21 -26.22 -10.11
CA PHE A 188 1.42 -26.50 -9.33
C PHE A 188 2.30 -25.26 -9.10
N ILE A 189 2.53 -24.45 -10.14
CA ILE A 189 3.40 -23.27 -10.08
C ILE A 189 2.77 -22.18 -9.22
N GLU A 190 1.47 -21.99 -9.36
CA GLU A 190 0.70 -21.00 -8.61
C GLU A 190 0.66 -21.37 -7.12
N ILE A 191 0.50 -22.66 -6.79
CA ILE A 191 0.60 -23.18 -5.41
C ILE A 191 2.01 -22.95 -4.83
N GLN A 192 3.08 -23.22 -5.59
CA GLN A 192 4.45 -22.97 -5.11
C GLN A 192 4.74 -21.48 -4.91
N THR A 193 4.19 -20.62 -5.78
CA THR A 193 4.29 -19.16 -5.63
C THR A 193 3.55 -18.70 -4.38
N LEU A 194 2.33 -19.20 -4.16
CA LEU A 194 1.50 -18.87 -3.00
C LEU A 194 2.17 -19.30 -1.69
N ARG A 195 2.82 -20.48 -1.66
CA ARG A 195 3.60 -20.98 -0.51
C ARG A 195 4.78 -20.05 -0.10
N LYS A 196 5.24 -19.19 -1.01
CA LYS A 196 6.35 -18.25 -0.73
C LYS A 196 5.89 -16.91 -0.14
N VAL A 197 4.58 -16.60 -0.16
CA VAL A 197 4.04 -15.28 0.23
C VAL A 197 4.21 -15.01 1.74
N CYS A 198 3.71 -15.89 2.62
CA CYS A 198 3.88 -15.75 4.07
C CYS A 198 3.91 -17.11 4.80
N SER A 199 4.25 -17.10 6.09
CA SER A 199 4.33 -18.31 6.92
C SER A 199 2.98 -19.00 7.14
N ASN A 200 1.89 -18.24 7.31
CA ASN A 200 0.58 -18.81 7.61
C ASN A 200 -0.01 -19.52 6.39
N ILE A 201 0.08 -18.91 5.21
CA ILE A 201 -0.29 -19.52 3.92
C ILE A 201 0.51 -20.80 3.68
N ARG A 202 1.83 -20.78 3.93
CA ARG A 202 2.67 -21.98 3.82
C ARG A 202 2.16 -23.10 4.72
N THR A 203 1.86 -22.77 5.97
CA THR A 203 1.37 -23.73 6.97
C THR A 203 0.01 -24.31 6.56
N CYS A 204 -0.88 -23.48 6.00
CA CYS A 204 -2.17 -23.94 5.47
C CYS A 204 -2.00 -24.87 4.26
N ILE A 205 -1.18 -24.49 3.27
CA ILE A 205 -0.90 -25.33 2.09
C ILE A 205 -0.27 -26.66 2.49
N ASP A 206 0.66 -26.65 3.45
CA ASP A 206 1.33 -27.85 3.95
C ASP A 206 0.39 -28.76 4.77
N HIS A 207 -0.65 -28.17 5.38
CA HIS A 207 -1.73 -28.91 6.03
C HIS A 207 -2.66 -29.58 5.00
N PHE A 208 -3.13 -28.83 4.00
CA PHE A 208 -4.07 -29.33 2.99
C PHE A 208 -3.44 -30.31 2.00
N LYS A 209 -2.15 -30.14 1.68
CA LYS A 209 -1.41 -30.97 0.71
C LYS A 209 -2.16 -31.10 -0.63
N PRO A 210 -2.45 -29.98 -1.30
CA PRO A 210 -3.17 -30.00 -2.57
C PRO A 210 -2.45 -30.86 -3.60
N ASN A 211 -3.21 -31.65 -4.36
CA ASN A 211 -2.66 -32.52 -5.40
C ASN A 211 -2.46 -31.71 -6.70
N PRO A 212 -1.21 -31.47 -7.15
CA PRO A 212 -0.95 -30.68 -8.34
C PRO A 212 -1.23 -31.43 -9.66
N ASN A 213 -1.79 -32.64 -9.62
CA ASN A 213 -2.01 -33.52 -10.77
C ASN A 213 -0.74 -33.76 -11.62
N LEU A 214 0.42 -33.69 -10.96
CA LEU A 214 1.72 -33.83 -11.59
C LEU A 214 2.05 -35.32 -11.79
N THR A 215 2.28 -35.73 -13.03
CA THR A 215 2.72 -37.09 -13.37
C THR A 215 4.23 -37.18 -13.52
N LYS A 216 4.88 -36.08 -13.90
CA LYS A 216 6.32 -36.02 -14.14
C LYS A 216 6.89 -34.68 -13.65
N LEU A 217 8.01 -34.73 -12.94
CA LEU A 217 8.82 -33.57 -12.61
C LEU A 217 10.25 -33.84 -13.06
N GLY A 218 10.81 -32.95 -13.86
CA GLY A 218 12.18 -33.01 -14.33
C GLY A 218 12.89 -31.70 -14.08
N ILE A 219 14.18 -31.79 -13.77
CA ILE A 219 15.08 -30.64 -13.73
C ILE A 219 16.07 -30.86 -14.87
N ASP A 220 16.18 -29.88 -15.76
CA ASP A 220 17.08 -29.92 -16.89
C ASP A 220 18.12 -28.80 -16.75
N ILE A 221 19.38 -29.20 -16.72
CA ILE A 221 20.53 -28.32 -16.54
C ILE A 221 21.33 -28.42 -17.83
N ARG A 222 21.22 -27.42 -18.70
CA ARG A 222 21.79 -27.47 -20.05
C ARG A 222 23.16 -26.79 -20.15
N ASN A 223 23.40 -25.72 -19.38
CA ASN A 223 24.64 -24.93 -19.35
C ASN A 223 24.88 -24.30 -17.96
N ILE A 224 26.07 -23.71 -17.75
CA ILE A 224 26.36 -22.91 -16.54
C ILE A 224 25.36 -21.75 -16.46
N GLY A 225 24.44 -21.82 -15.49
CA GLY A 225 23.47 -20.76 -15.23
C GLY A 225 22.08 -20.95 -15.86
N GLU A 226 21.84 -22.04 -16.60
CA GLU A 226 20.52 -22.36 -17.16
C GLU A 226 19.92 -23.60 -16.49
N ILE A 227 18.94 -23.35 -15.61
CA ILE A 227 18.15 -24.40 -14.94
C ILE A 227 16.71 -24.29 -15.42
N ASN A 228 16.18 -25.37 -16.00
CA ASN A 228 14.78 -25.46 -16.43
C ASN A 228 14.04 -26.50 -15.58
N ILE A 229 12.80 -26.17 -15.19
CA ILE A 229 11.90 -27.11 -14.53
C ILE A 229 10.87 -27.57 -15.56
N LYS A 230 10.81 -28.89 -15.76
CA LYS A 230 9.90 -29.57 -16.68
C LYS A 230 8.81 -30.28 -15.89
N MET A 231 7.56 -30.07 -16.26
CA MET A 231 6.38 -30.57 -15.55
C MET A 231 5.45 -31.27 -16.54
N GLY A 232 5.03 -32.49 -16.23
CA GLY A 232 3.99 -33.21 -16.96
C GLY A 232 2.78 -33.45 -16.05
N PHE A 233 1.57 -33.30 -16.60
CA PHE A 233 0.31 -33.38 -15.85
C PHE A 233 -0.54 -34.59 -16.30
N MET A 234 -1.57 -34.93 -15.51
CA MET A 234 -2.44 -36.09 -15.79
C MET A 234 -3.30 -35.94 -17.05
N ASP A 235 -3.62 -34.70 -17.46
CA ASP A 235 -4.32 -34.40 -18.72
C ASP A 235 -3.43 -34.56 -19.96
N GLY A 236 -2.16 -34.94 -19.78
CA GLY A 236 -1.17 -35.07 -20.84
C GLY A 236 -0.47 -33.76 -21.19
N SER A 237 -0.82 -32.64 -20.55
CA SER A 237 -0.15 -31.36 -20.78
C SER A 237 1.27 -31.35 -20.22
N TYR A 238 2.12 -30.51 -20.83
CA TYR A 238 3.52 -30.36 -20.49
C TYR A 238 3.89 -28.88 -20.40
N ARG A 239 4.64 -28.51 -19.36
CA ARG A 239 5.11 -27.14 -19.11
C ARG A 239 6.61 -27.15 -18.79
N GLU A 240 7.34 -26.23 -19.39
CA GLU A 240 8.75 -25.97 -19.08
C GLU A 240 8.90 -24.51 -18.64
N THR A 241 9.51 -24.29 -17.48
CA THR A 241 9.69 -22.95 -16.90
C THR A 241 11.17 -22.74 -16.54
N PRO A 242 11.81 -21.65 -17.00
CA PRO A 242 13.17 -21.31 -16.61
C PRO A 242 13.23 -20.88 -15.14
N TYR A 243 14.23 -21.37 -14.41
CA TYR A 243 14.45 -21.07 -13.00
C TYR A 243 15.51 -19.98 -12.78
N ALA A 244 16.55 -19.94 -13.63
CA ALA A 244 17.56 -18.88 -13.67
C ALA A 244 18.12 -18.74 -15.10
N THR A 245 18.38 -17.50 -15.53
CA THR A 245 19.14 -17.13 -16.73
C THR A 245 20.12 -16.04 -16.31
N SER A 246 21.41 -16.35 -16.25
CA SER A 246 22.45 -15.35 -16.00
C SER A 246 22.90 -14.73 -17.32
N VAL A 247 22.49 -13.50 -17.63
CA VAL A 247 23.35 -12.54 -18.34
C VAL A 247 23.00 -11.10 -17.91
N GLN A 248 23.84 -10.51 -17.06
CA GLN A 248 24.35 -9.16 -17.30
C GLN A 248 25.86 -9.23 -17.07
N GLU A 249 26.61 -9.14 -18.17
CA GLU A 249 28.06 -8.90 -18.18
C GLU A 249 28.34 -7.43 -17.81
N GLU A 250 29.31 -7.20 -16.93
CA GLU A 250 30.20 -6.04 -17.01
C GLU A 250 31.65 -6.52 -16.91
N PRO A 251 32.60 -5.90 -17.63
CA PRO A 251 33.88 -6.50 -17.96
C PRO A 251 34.94 -6.14 -16.92
N PHE A 252 35.42 -7.13 -16.18
CA PHE A 252 36.71 -7.00 -15.48
C PHE A 252 37.68 -8.08 -15.94
N SER A 253 38.61 -7.62 -16.77
CA SER A 253 40.01 -8.04 -16.89
C SER A 253 40.30 -9.53 -17.02
N ALA A 254 40.86 -9.87 -18.19
CA ALA A 254 41.56 -11.11 -18.50
C ALA A 254 42.45 -11.59 -17.34
N LEU A 255 42.14 -12.78 -16.83
CA LEU A 255 43.08 -13.65 -16.14
C LEU A 255 43.36 -14.82 -17.08
N CYS A 256 44.48 -14.72 -17.81
CA CYS A 256 45.02 -15.83 -18.57
C CYS A 256 45.52 -16.89 -17.58
N TRP A 257 45.03 -18.11 -17.73
CA TRP A 257 45.55 -19.28 -17.05
C TRP A 257 46.82 -19.72 -17.77
N ASP A 258 47.92 -19.98 -17.05
CA ASP A 258 49.00 -20.76 -17.63
C ASP A 258 48.68 -22.26 -17.57
N ASN A 259 49.40 -23.05 -18.35
CA ASN A 259 49.17 -24.49 -18.50
C ASN A 259 49.47 -25.32 -17.24
N SER A 260 49.72 -24.69 -16.10
CA SER A 260 49.87 -25.35 -14.78
C SER A 260 48.70 -25.11 -13.83
N GLY A 261 47.70 -24.31 -14.20
CA GLY A 261 46.42 -24.26 -13.48
C GLY A 261 46.43 -23.50 -12.14
N CYS A 262 47.28 -22.49 -11.96
CA CYS A 262 47.21 -21.56 -10.83
C CYS A 262 46.95 -20.11 -11.30
N LEU A 263 46.15 -19.36 -10.52
CA LEU A 263 45.96 -17.91 -10.68
C LEU A 263 47.23 -17.16 -10.25
N ILE A 264 47.66 -16.17 -11.04
CA ILE A 264 48.53 -15.07 -10.59
C ILE A 264 47.63 -13.86 -10.29
#